data_AF-A0A1V5NSH8-F1
#
_entry.id   AF-A0A1V5NSH8-F1
#
_cell.length_a   1.000
_cell.length_b   1.000
_cell.length_c   1.000
_cell.angle_alpha   90.00
_cell.angle_beta   90.00
_cell.angle_gamma   90.00
#
_symmetry.space_group_name_H-M   'P 1'
#
loop_
_entity.id
_entity.type
_entity.pdbx_description
1 polymer ?
#
loop_
_entity_poly.entity_id
_entity_poly.type
_entity_poly.pdbx_seq_one_letter_code
_entity_poly.pdbx_strand_id
1 'polypeptide(L)'
;MKKIINTTPHVVRFQNAAGDVYEIEPPGVLINARPVEEPAGVHPSGVELVRTRFVADSASEEALTKLEQENPGAIIVGSIIAAQAFPGRVFAMTPAPGFERVPPAEKRMRDDKFTVF
;
A
#
# COMPACT_ATOMS: atom_id res chain seq x y z
N MET A 1 2.52 15.13 15.69
CA MET A 1 3.35 14.21 14.90
C MET A 1 2.41 13.26 14.17
N LYS A 2 2.56 13.08 12.85
CA LYS A 2 1.71 12.16 12.08
C LYS A 2 2.00 10.72 12.50
N LYS A 3 0.97 9.92 12.73
CA LYS A 3 1.10 8.49 13.05
C LYS A 3 0.94 7.71 11.75
N ILE A 4 1.98 7.01 11.33
CA ILE A 4 1.94 6.13 10.15
C ILE A 4 1.99 4.68 10.66
N ILE A 5 1.13 3.82 10.14
CA ILE A 5 1.07 2.39 10.47
C ILE A 5 1.38 1.60 9.22
N ASN A 6 2.41 0.76 9.27
CA ASN A 6 2.88 -0.03 8.14
C ASN A 6 2.23 -1.42 8.13
N THR A 7 1.26 -1.68 7.26
CA THR A 7 0.60 -3.00 7.16
C THR A 7 1.23 -3.90 6.08
N THR A 8 2.48 -3.63 5.69
CA THR A 8 3.25 -4.48 4.78
C THR A 8 4.05 -5.54 5.56
N PRO A 9 4.58 -6.61 4.93
CA PRO A 9 5.37 -7.62 5.65
C PRO A 9 6.83 -7.19 5.93
N HIS A 10 7.23 -5.98 5.53
CA HIS A 10 8.62 -5.53 5.61
C HIS A 10 8.71 -4.17 6.29
N VAL A 11 9.87 -3.89 6.88
CA VAL A 11 10.19 -2.56 7.39
C VAL A 11 10.16 -1.56 6.24
N VAL A 12 9.52 -0.41 6.46
CA VAL A 12 9.49 0.68 5.49
C VAL A 12 10.37 1.81 5.99
N ARG A 13 11.31 2.25 5.14
CA ARG A 13 12.10 3.46 5.36
C ARG A 13 11.40 4.67 4.79
N PHE A 14 11.12 5.63 5.66
CA PHE A 14 10.64 6.95 5.31
C PHE A 14 11.77 7.97 5.33
N GLN A 15 11.70 8.94 4.43
CA GLN A 15 12.52 10.14 4.45
C GLN A 15 11.60 11.37 4.56
N ASN A 16 11.82 12.18 5.58
CA ASN A 16 11.04 13.41 5.79
C ASN A 16 11.55 14.56 4.89
N ALA A 17 10.88 15.71 4.94
CA ALA A 17 11.25 16.90 4.16
C ALA A 17 12.61 17.51 4.55
N ALA A 18 13.11 17.25 5.77
CA ALA A 18 14.44 17.66 6.21
C ALA A 18 15.56 16.71 5.73
N GLY A 19 15.19 15.56 5.15
CA GLY A 19 16.12 14.53 4.70
C GLY A 19 16.42 13.44 5.73
N ASP A 20 15.83 13.51 6.93
CA ASP A 20 16.03 12.48 7.95
C ASP A 20 15.35 11.19 7.53
N VAL A 21 16.07 10.07 7.73
CA VAL A 21 15.58 8.73 7.42
C VAL A 21 15.20 8.02 8.71
N TYR A 22 14.02 7.42 8.73
CA TYR A 22 13.54 6.62 9.85
C TYR A 22 12.74 5.41 9.36
N GLU A 23 12.64 4.39 10.20
CA GLU A 23 12.01 3.11 9.88
C GLU A 23 10.68 2.95 10.61
N ILE A 24 9.72 2.32 9.94
CA ILE A 24 8.46 1.89 10.54
C ILE A 24 8.34 0.38 10.38
N GLU A 25 8.44 -0.31 11.50
CA GLU A 25 8.19 -1.74 11.64
C GLU A 25 6.71 -2.04 11.38
N PRO A 26 6.39 -3.21 10.80
CA PRO A 26 5.01 -3.64 10.71
C PRO A 26 4.45 -3.98 12.11
N PRO A 27 3.21 -3.59 12.45
CA PRO A 27 2.64 -3.79 13.77
C PRO A 27 2.16 -5.23 14.00
N GLY A 28 2.47 -6.16 13.10
CA GLY A 28 1.96 -7.53 13.11
C GLY A 28 0.58 -7.71 12.45
N VAL A 29 -0.06 -6.63 12.00
CA VAL A 29 -1.30 -6.68 11.20
C VAL A 29 -0.97 -6.49 9.73
N LEU A 30 -1.25 -7.52 8.92
CA LEU A 30 -1.10 -7.47 7.47
C LEU A 30 -2.47 -7.24 6.82
N ILE A 31 -2.56 -6.22 5.97
CA ILE A 31 -3.74 -5.96 5.15
C ILE A 31 -3.45 -6.44 3.74
N ASN A 32 -4.11 -7.53 3.34
CA ASN A 32 -3.90 -8.21 2.07
C ASN A 32 -5.04 -7.94 1.10
N ALA A 33 -4.80 -8.27 -0.16
CA ALA A 33 -5.81 -8.21 -1.21
C ALA A 33 -5.72 -9.47 -2.07
N ARG A 34 -6.87 -9.89 -2.62
CA ARG A 34 -6.93 -11.02 -3.53
C ARG A 34 -7.00 -10.51 -4.97
N PRO A 35 -6.11 -10.97 -5.89
CA PRO A 35 -6.27 -10.69 -7.30
C PRO A 35 -7.46 -11.48 -7.85
N VAL A 36 -8.29 -10.81 -8.64
CA VAL A 36 -9.34 -11.42 -9.45
C VAL A 36 -9.20 -10.94 -10.89
N GLU A 37 -9.58 -11.80 -11.82
CA GLU A 37 -9.61 -11.47 -13.25
C GLU A 37 -10.94 -10.78 -13.58
N GLU A 38 -10.85 -9.68 -14.33
CA GLU A 38 -11.99 -9.03 -14.97
C GLU A 38 -11.76 -9.06 -16.49
N PRO A 39 -12.74 -9.49 -17.31
CA PRO A 39 -12.62 -9.44 -18.76
C PRO A 39 -12.26 -8.05 -19.28
N ALA A 40 -11.31 -7.99 -20.21
CA ALA A 40 -10.79 -6.77 -20.82
C ALA A 40 -10.83 -6.79 -22.36
N GLY A 41 -11.45 -7.81 -22.95
CA GLY A 41 -11.70 -7.91 -24.39
C GLY A 41 -10.96 -9.08 -25.04
N VAL A 42 -10.85 -9.05 -26.36
CA VAL A 42 -10.17 -10.07 -27.16
C VAL A 42 -9.24 -9.37 -28.15
N HIS A 43 -7.97 -9.77 -28.17
CA HIS A 43 -7.00 -9.27 -29.15
C HIS A 43 -7.35 -9.76 -30.56
N PRO A 44 -7.04 -9.04 -31.67
CA PRO A 44 -7.32 -9.50 -33.04
C PRO A 44 -6.77 -10.89 -33.40
N SER A 45 -5.78 -11.41 -32.66
CA SER A 45 -5.28 -12.77 -32.81
C SER A 45 -6.17 -13.86 -32.17
N GLY A 46 -7.27 -13.49 -31.51
CA GLY A 46 -8.18 -14.40 -30.81
C GLY A 46 -7.85 -14.69 -29.35
N VAL A 47 -6.82 -14.03 -28.77
CA VAL A 47 -6.43 -14.21 -27.36
C VAL A 47 -7.33 -13.38 -26.44
N GLU A 48 -7.82 -14.00 -25.35
CA GLU A 48 -8.55 -13.31 -24.29
C GLU A 48 -7.63 -12.35 -23.52
N LEU A 49 -8.11 -11.14 -23.30
CA LEU A 49 -7.46 -10.14 -22.49
C LEU A 49 -8.23 -10.00 -21.18
N VAL A 50 -7.51 -10.06 -20.06
CA VAL A 50 -8.04 -9.81 -18.72
C VAL A 50 -7.29 -8.66 -18.07
N ARG A 51 -7.97 -7.93 -17.18
CA ARG A 51 -7.34 -7.00 -16.25
C ARG A 51 -7.37 -7.61 -14.85
N THR A 52 -6.31 -7.39 -14.08
CA THR A 52 -6.32 -7.76 -12.67
C THR A 52 -7.01 -6.65 -11.87
N ARG A 53 -8.01 -7.04 -11.07
CA ARG A 53 -8.56 -6.21 -10.01
C ARG A 53 -8.18 -6.82 -8.67
N PHE A 54 -7.89 -5.98 -7.69
CA PHE A 54 -7.66 -6.44 -6.32
C PHE A 54 -8.92 -6.20 -5.50
N VAL A 55 -9.37 -7.23 -4.79
CA VAL A 55 -10.55 -7.17 -3.93
C VAL A 55 -10.13 -7.42 -2.49
N ALA A 56 -10.80 -6.71 -1.58
CA ALA A 56 -10.68 -6.93 -0.14
C ALA A 56 -11.11 -8.37 0.21
N ASP A 57 -10.38 -9.00 1.12
CA ASP A 57 -10.87 -10.17 1.84
C ASP A 57 -11.49 -9.74 3.18
N SER A 58 -12.46 -10.51 3.67
CA SER A 58 -13.21 -10.15 4.88
C SER A 58 -12.36 -10.07 6.14
N ALA A 59 -11.29 -10.88 6.24
CA ALA A 59 -10.41 -10.87 7.40
C ALA A 59 -9.58 -9.57 7.44
N SER A 60 -9.07 -9.13 6.29
CA SER A 60 -8.39 -7.85 6.13
C SER A 60 -9.33 -6.67 6.40
N GLU A 61 -10.60 -6.75 5.98
CA GLU A 61 -11.62 -5.73 6.24
C GLU A 61 -11.89 -5.54 7.75
N GLU A 62 -12.06 -6.64 8.48
CA GLU A 62 -12.24 -6.64 9.94
C GLU A 62 -10.99 -6.13 10.67
N ALA A 63 -9.80 -6.61 10.26
CA ALA A 63 -8.54 -6.17 10.83
C ALA A 63 -8.28 -4.68 10.61
N LEU A 64 -8.55 -4.17 9.40
CA LEU A 64 -8.40 -2.77 9.06
C LEU A 64 -9.36 -1.90 9.88
N THR A 65 -10.61 -2.31 10.00
CA THR A 65 -11.63 -1.59 10.79
C THR A 65 -11.22 -1.48 12.25
N LYS A 66 -10.74 -2.58 12.85
CA LYS A 66 -10.22 -2.58 14.21
C LYS A 66 -8.99 -1.67 14.34
N LEU A 67 -8.06 -1.74 13.39
CA LEU A 67 -6.85 -0.93 13.38
C LEU A 67 -7.16 0.57 13.31
N GLU A 68 -8.14 0.98 12.49
CA GLU A 68 -8.62 2.36 12.39
C GLU A 68 -9.25 2.85 13.71
N GLN A 69 -10.07 2.01 14.36
CA GLN A 69 -10.71 2.33 15.64
C GLN A 69 -9.69 2.51 16.77
N GLU A 70 -8.68 1.64 16.83
CA GLU A 70 -7.61 1.70 17.83
C GLU A 70 -6.63 2.86 17.59
N ASN A 71 -6.60 3.40 16.36
CA ASN A 71 -5.63 4.40 15.92
C ASN A 71 -6.30 5.56 15.16
N PRO A 72 -7.19 6.32 15.80
CA PRO A 72 -7.92 7.40 15.13
C PRO A 72 -6.95 8.43 14.54
N GLY A 73 -7.14 8.74 13.25
CA GLY A 73 -6.33 9.70 12.51
C GLY A 73 -4.94 9.20 12.07
N ALA A 74 -4.63 7.91 12.26
CA ALA A 74 -3.42 7.32 11.72
C ALA A 74 -3.49 7.16 10.20
N ILE A 75 -2.35 7.32 9.53
CA ILE A 75 -2.16 7.06 8.11
C ILE A 75 -1.76 5.59 7.98
N ILE A 76 -2.63 4.77 7.41
CA ILE A 76 -2.36 3.35 7.21
C ILE A 76 -1.75 3.16 5.83
N VAL A 77 -0.52 2.65 5.78
CA VAL A 77 0.20 2.39 4.53
C VAL A 77 0.30 0.90 4.28
N GLY A 78 0.14 0.52 3.01
CA GLY A 78 0.17 -0.87 2.59
C GLY A 78 0.86 -1.05 1.23
N SER A 79 0.80 -2.28 0.73
CA SER A 79 1.19 -2.58 -0.64
C SER A 79 0.26 -1.85 -1.62
N ILE A 80 0.72 -1.65 -2.85
CA ILE A 80 -0.09 -1.00 -3.89
C ILE A 80 -1.38 -1.77 -4.18
N ILE A 81 -1.36 -3.10 -4.02
CA ILE A 81 -2.53 -3.96 -4.21
C ILE A 81 -3.54 -3.82 -3.06
N ALA A 82 -3.05 -3.65 -1.82
CA ALA A 82 -3.91 -3.38 -0.67
C ALA A 82 -4.57 -2.00 -0.80
N ALA A 83 -3.80 -0.99 -1.22
CA ALA A 83 -4.36 0.35 -1.47
C ALA A 83 -5.44 0.36 -2.56
N GLN A 84 -5.33 -0.50 -3.58
CA GLN A 84 -6.38 -0.67 -4.60
C GLN A 84 -7.61 -1.41 -4.07
N ALA A 85 -7.43 -2.36 -3.15
CA ALA A 85 -8.52 -3.12 -2.55
C ALA A 85 -9.28 -2.36 -1.46
N PHE A 86 -8.61 -1.43 -0.77
CA PHE A 86 -9.18 -0.55 0.27
C PHE A 86 -9.01 0.95 -0.06
N PRO A 87 -9.60 1.44 -1.16
CA PRO A 87 -9.57 2.85 -1.56
C PRO A 87 -9.89 3.82 -0.41
N GLY A 88 -9.02 4.81 -0.20
CA GLY A 88 -9.20 5.86 0.81
C GLY A 88 -8.93 5.45 2.26
N ARG A 89 -8.66 4.16 2.52
CA ARG A 89 -8.36 3.64 3.87
C ARG A 89 -6.91 3.17 4.01
N VAL A 90 -6.40 2.49 2.98
CA VAL A 90 -4.99 2.10 2.88
C VAL A 90 -4.34 2.90 1.77
N PHE A 91 -3.22 3.53 2.08
CA PHE A 91 -2.47 4.33 1.11
C PHE A 91 -1.22 3.61 0.62
N ALA A 92 -0.94 3.72 -0.67
CA ALA A 92 0.31 3.25 -1.24
C ALA A 92 1.39 4.31 -1.04
N MET A 93 2.61 3.87 -0.74
CA MET A 93 3.73 4.77 -0.48
C MET A 93 4.26 5.38 -1.79
N THR A 94 4.66 6.66 -1.76
CA THR A 94 5.34 7.33 -2.88
C THR A 94 6.86 7.37 -2.61
N PRO A 95 7.74 7.00 -3.56
CA PRO A 95 9.18 7.09 -3.34
C PRO A 95 9.63 8.54 -3.13
N ALA A 96 10.64 8.74 -2.29
CA ALA A 96 11.36 10.00 -2.21
C ALA A 96 12.11 10.27 -3.53
N PRO A 97 12.30 11.54 -3.94
CA PRO A 97 13.03 11.87 -5.17
C PRO A 97 14.41 11.21 -5.22
N GLY A 98 14.71 10.51 -6.33
CA GLY A 98 15.94 9.76 -6.51
C GLY A 98 15.90 8.30 -6.04
N PHE A 99 14.80 7.86 -5.41
CA PHE A 99 14.60 6.50 -4.91
C PHE A 99 13.51 5.72 -5.69
N GLU A 100 13.11 6.21 -6.87
CA GLU A 100 12.05 5.62 -7.69
C GLU A 100 12.44 4.23 -8.23
N ARG A 101 13.71 4.03 -8.60
CA ARG A 101 14.23 2.80 -9.23
C ARG A 101 15.54 2.33 -8.61
N VAL A 102 15.53 2.14 -7.29
CA VAL A 102 16.64 1.56 -6.51
C VAL A 102 16.28 0.16 -6.01
N PRO A 103 17.26 -0.66 -5.59
CA PRO A 103 17.00 -1.92 -4.90
C PRO A 103 16.09 -1.74 -3.68
N PRO A 104 15.28 -2.75 -3.31
CA PRO A 104 14.38 -2.65 -2.15
C PRO A 104 15.07 -2.21 -0.86
N ALA A 105 16.29 -2.71 -0.62
CA ALA A 105 17.10 -2.37 0.54
C ALA A 105 17.68 -0.94 0.52
N GLU A 106 17.46 -0.15 -0.54
CA GLU A 106 17.86 1.26 -0.62
C GLU A 106 16.65 2.19 -0.69
N LYS A 107 15.44 1.64 -0.81
CA LYS A 107 14.21 2.42 -0.96
C LYS A 107 14.03 3.40 0.19
N ARG A 108 13.58 4.59 -0.18
CA ARG A 108 13.09 5.63 0.75
C ARG A 108 11.75 6.11 0.26
N MET A 109 10.78 6.14 1.16
CA MET A 109 9.42 6.57 0.89
C MET A 109 9.18 7.96 1.49
N ARG A 110 8.31 8.73 0.87
CA ARG A 110 7.85 10.01 1.39
C ARG A 110 6.90 9.80 2.55
N ASP A 111 7.01 10.64 3.57
CA ASP A 111 6.10 10.62 4.71
C ASP A 111 5.02 11.73 4.64
N ASP A 112 5.04 12.55 3.58
CA ASP A 112 4.19 13.71 3.36
C ASP A 112 3.25 13.55 2.15
N LYS A 113 3.42 12.50 1.35
CA LYS A 113 2.66 12.25 0.13
C LYS A 113 2.49 10.76 -0.11
N PHE A 114 1.25 10.36 -0.35
CA PHE A 114 0.87 8.97 -0.61
C PHE A 114 0.01 8.88 -1.87
N THR A 115 -0.05 7.68 -2.44
CA THR A 115 -0.91 7.33 -3.57
C THR A 115 -2.22 6.75 -3.04
N VAL A 116 -3.33 7.19 -3.62
CA VAL A 116 -4.69 6.69 -3.39
C VAL A 116 -5.27 6.19 -4.72
N PHE A 117 -6.15 5.20 -4.64
CA PHE A 117 -6.89 4.62 -5.77
C PHE A 117 -8.38 4.79 -5.57
#